data_AF-A0A4Q4WXI2-F1
#
_entry.id   AF-A0A4Q4WXI2-F1
#
_cell.length_a   1.000
_cell.length_b   1.000
_cell.length_c   1.000
_cell.angle_alpha   90.00
_cell.angle_beta   90.00
_cell.angle_gamma   90.00
#
_symmetry.space_group_name_H-M   'P 1'
#
loop_
_entity.id
_entity.type
_entity.pdbx_description
1 polymer ?
#
loop_
_entity_poly.entity_id
_entity_poly.type
_entity_poly.pdbx_seq_one_letter_code
_entity_poly.pdbx_strand_id
1 'polypeptide(L)'
;MLPRVFAFGRDRWDPTHRFETSWLLPPWALFAFRALFALYAFTTVFFRIGWGCTHPSSTADAPSEVEGERCGSTKTSFSFFTVLTYWGIAFYLLAAAVHTATYARNATSRGPLLARFPRPLQALHSLFYTTVTTYPLLVTIVYWAVLYPTSFGAAGGFPNAYSAWSNASQHALNSLFALFEILVPRTQPPPLVHLWWLIVILALYLGLAYVTLATQGFYVYPFLNPAETAGGRRGVTAYIFGILAAVIVIFGIVWSVIWVRRWLTEEKMGCKGKFAAGDHRSDVDPADPEMGMRAERGY
;
A
#
# COMPACT_ATOMS: atom_id res chain seq x y z
N MET A 1 -29.26 -20.43 12.70
CA MET A 1 -27.80 -20.47 12.48
C MET A 1 -27.33 -19.05 12.20
N LEU A 2 -26.49 -18.45 13.04
CA LEU A 2 -25.87 -17.18 12.66
C LEU A 2 -24.98 -17.42 11.43
N PRO A 3 -25.05 -16.57 10.39
CA PRO A 3 -24.07 -16.60 9.32
C PRO A 3 -22.68 -16.48 9.95
N ARG A 4 -21.73 -17.29 9.52
CA ARG A 4 -20.34 -17.17 9.95
C ARG A 4 -19.70 -15.99 9.21
N VAL A 5 -20.13 -14.76 9.54
CA VAL A 5 -19.74 -13.51 8.85
C VAL A 5 -18.22 -13.29 8.87
N PHE A 6 -17.51 -13.89 9.83
CA PHE A 6 -16.05 -13.79 9.96
C PHE A 6 -15.30 -15.10 9.68
N ALA A 7 -15.95 -16.15 9.17
CA ALA A 7 -15.24 -17.38 8.82
C ALA A 7 -14.49 -17.22 7.50
N PHE A 8 -13.25 -17.71 7.47
CA PHE A 8 -12.50 -17.83 6.23
C PHE A 8 -13.16 -18.86 5.29
N GLY A 9 -13.15 -18.54 3.99
CA GLY A 9 -13.60 -19.46 2.95
C GLY A 9 -12.84 -20.78 2.98
N ARG A 10 -13.54 -21.87 2.61
CA ARG A 10 -12.94 -23.21 2.50
C ARG A 10 -12.35 -23.46 1.10
N ASP A 11 -12.79 -22.68 0.12
CA ASP A 11 -12.36 -22.79 -1.29
C ASP A 11 -10.88 -22.51 -1.44
N ARG A 12 -10.25 -23.09 -2.45
CA ARG A 12 -8.82 -22.95 -2.70
C ARG A 12 -8.39 -21.47 -2.77
N TRP A 13 -7.32 -21.12 -2.05
CA TRP A 13 -6.74 -19.77 -2.12
C TRP A 13 -6.08 -19.56 -3.48
N ASP A 14 -6.41 -18.43 -4.12
CA ASP A 14 -5.81 -17.94 -5.36
C ASP A 14 -5.43 -19.06 -6.36
N PRO A 15 -6.42 -19.80 -6.88
CA PRO A 15 -6.18 -21.02 -7.67
C PRO A 15 -5.36 -20.76 -8.95
N THR A 16 -5.32 -19.50 -9.41
CA THR A 16 -4.65 -19.07 -10.64
C THR A 16 -3.44 -18.14 -10.40
N HIS A 17 -2.92 -18.10 -9.15
CA HIS A 17 -1.67 -17.44 -8.77
C HIS A 17 -1.61 -15.96 -9.17
N ARG A 18 -2.72 -15.23 -9.00
CA ARG A 18 -2.89 -13.84 -9.42
C ARG A 18 -2.01 -12.87 -8.64
N PHE A 19 -1.64 -13.19 -7.40
CA PHE A 19 -0.67 -12.38 -6.66
C PHE A 19 0.76 -12.52 -7.20
N GLU A 20 1.11 -13.68 -7.74
CA GLU A 20 2.46 -14.02 -8.21
C GLU A 20 2.65 -13.92 -9.74
N THR A 21 1.59 -13.62 -10.50
CA THR A 21 1.61 -13.54 -11.97
C THR A 21 1.23 -12.14 -12.47
N SER A 22 1.64 -11.86 -13.71
CA SER A 22 1.33 -10.62 -14.43
C SER A 22 0.80 -10.94 -15.82
N TRP A 23 -0.01 -10.05 -16.38
CA TRP A 23 -0.47 -10.15 -17.77
C TRP A 23 0.63 -9.78 -18.78
N LEU A 24 1.63 -9.01 -18.32
CA LEU A 24 2.70 -8.46 -19.14
C LEU A 24 4.05 -9.14 -18.88
N LEU A 25 4.44 -9.28 -17.61
CA LEU A 25 5.79 -9.72 -17.22
C LEU A 25 5.85 -11.20 -16.86
N PRO A 26 6.88 -11.96 -17.30
CA PRO A 26 7.12 -13.30 -16.78
C PRO A 26 7.44 -13.26 -15.27
N PRO A 27 7.20 -14.36 -14.51
CA PRO A 27 7.34 -14.34 -13.05
C PRO A 27 8.72 -13.90 -12.55
N TRP A 28 9.81 -14.27 -13.25
CA TRP A 28 11.16 -13.82 -12.89
C TRP A 28 11.36 -12.32 -13.04
N ALA A 29 10.76 -11.70 -14.07
CA ALA A 29 10.80 -10.25 -14.25
C ALA A 29 9.94 -9.55 -13.19
N LEU A 30 8.72 -10.05 -12.93
CA LEU A 30 7.86 -9.51 -11.86
C LEU A 30 8.55 -9.56 -10.49
N PHE A 31 9.23 -10.68 -10.18
CA PHE A 31 10.08 -10.81 -9.00
C PHE A 31 11.17 -9.73 -8.99
N ALA A 32 11.91 -9.57 -10.09
CA ALA A 32 13.03 -8.63 -10.16
C ALA A 32 12.57 -7.18 -9.91
N PHE A 33 11.44 -6.76 -10.50
CA PHE A 33 10.88 -5.43 -10.24
C PHE A 33 10.45 -5.25 -8.78
N ARG A 34 9.71 -6.21 -8.22
CA ARG A 34 9.29 -6.15 -6.81
C ARG A 34 10.50 -6.13 -5.86
N ALA A 35 11.52 -6.94 -6.13
CA ALA A 35 12.75 -6.97 -5.36
C ALA A 35 13.56 -5.66 -5.48
N LEU A 36 13.63 -5.08 -6.68
CA LEU A 36 14.29 -3.80 -6.91
C LEU A 36 13.56 -2.66 -6.18
N PHE A 37 12.23 -2.62 -6.25
CA PHE A 37 11.44 -1.62 -5.53
C PHE A 37 11.53 -1.81 -4.01
N ALA A 38 11.51 -3.05 -3.53
CA ALA A 38 11.74 -3.34 -2.11
C ALA A 38 13.13 -2.86 -1.67
N LEU A 39 14.18 -3.19 -2.42
CA LEU A 39 15.55 -2.76 -2.14
C LEU A 39 15.66 -1.24 -2.09
N TYR A 40 15.08 -0.54 -3.08
CA TYR A 40 15.04 0.92 -3.09
C TYR A 40 14.29 1.47 -1.87
N ALA A 41 13.09 0.97 -1.57
CA ALA A 41 12.28 1.44 -0.45
C ALA A 41 13.01 1.25 0.90
N PHE A 42 13.60 0.07 1.14
CA PHE A 42 14.43 -0.15 2.32
C PHE A 42 15.67 0.74 2.36
N THR A 43 16.32 0.97 1.22
CA THR A 43 17.46 1.88 1.11
C THR A 43 17.04 3.29 1.52
N THR A 44 15.92 3.80 1.00
CA THR A 44 15.37 5.10 1.41
C THR A 44 15.11 5.14 2.92
N VAL A 45 14.45 4.12 3.47
CA VAL A 45 14.12 4.04 4.90
C VAL A 45 15.37 4.07 5.77
N PHE A 46 16.33 3.18 5.53
CA PHE A 46 17.54 3.08 6.34
C PHE A 46 18.45 4.28 6.16
N PHE A 47 18.57 4.81 4.93
CA PHE A 47 19.34 6.02 4.70
C PHE A 47 18.73 7.22 5.41
N ARG A 48 17.40 7.36 5.46
CA ARG A 48 16.75 8.44 6.23
C ARG A 48 17.01 8.33 7.72
N ILE A 49 16.96 7.11 8.28
CA ILE A 49 17.31 6.84 9.67
C ILE A 49 18.77 7.24 9.95
N GLY A 50 19.71 6.77 9.11
CA GLY A 50 21.12 7.10 9.23
C GLY A 50 21.40 8.60 9.09
N TRP A 51 20.75 9.27 8.13
CA TRP A 51 20.84 10.71 7.94
C TRP A 51 20.34 11.49 9.15
N GLY A 52 19.14 11.16 9.65
CA GLY A 52 18.56 11.80 10.82
C GLY A 52 19.37 11.62 12.10
N CYS A 53 20.19 10.57 12.18
CA CYS A 53 21.10 10.34 13.30
C CYS A 53 22.49 10.98 13.14
N THR A 54 22.85 11.40 11.93
CA THR A 54 24.15 12.04 11.64
C THR A 54 24.02 13.56 11.46
N HIS A 55 22.81 14.06 11.21
CA HIS A 55 22.51 15.47 11.03
C HIS A 55 21.50 15.93 12.08
N PRO A 56 21.55 17.20 12.53
CA PRO A 56 20.50 17.77 13.36
C PRO A 56 19.18 17.76 12.59
N SER A 57 18.09 17.43 13.27
CA SER A 57 16.73 17.57 12.77
C SER A 57 16.42 19.03 12.42
N SER A 58 15.70 19.21 11.32
CA SER A 58 15.12 20.49 10.91
C SER A 58 13.60 20.46 11.11
N THR A 59 12.97 21.62 11.23
CA THR A 59 11.50 21.75 11.28
C THR A 59 10.81 21.30 9.99
N ALA A 60 11.55 21.17 8.89
CA ALA A 60 11.03 20.59 7.64
C ALA A 60 10.90 19.07 7.71
N ASP A 61 11.68 18.40 8.57
CA ASP A 61 11.80 16.93 8.63
C ASP A 61 11.27 16.32 9.94
N ALA A 62 11.02 17.14 10.96
CA ALA A 62 10.69 16.72 12.31
C ALA A 62 9.85 17.79 13.04
N PRO A 63 9.11 17.42 14.11
CA PRO A 63 8.42 18.40 14.94
C PRO A 63 9.42 19.28 15.71
N SER A 64 9.00 20.50 16.05
CA SER A 64 9.84 21.52 16.71
C SER A 64 10.44 21.07 18.04
N GLU A 65 9.78 20.15 18.73
CA GLU A 65 10.12 19.59 20.03
C GLU A 65 11.46 18.85 20.02
N VAL A 66 11.89 18.39 18.85
CA VAL A 66 13.17 17.70 18.65
C VAL A 66 14.07 18.47 17.71
N GLU A 67 13.81 19.74 17.39
CA GLU A 67 14.65 20.55 16.50
C GLU A 67 16.10 20.65 17.00
N GLY A 68 17.07 20.51 16.10
CA GLY A 68 18.50 20.52 16.43
C GLY A 68 19.00 19.22 17.08
N GLU A 69 18.11 18.32 17.51
CA GLU A 69 18.48 17.06 18.14
C GLU A 69 18.98 16.04 17.11
N ARG A 70 20.14 15.43 17.39
CA ARG A 70 20.59 14.24 16.63
C ARG A 70 19.63 13.08 16.87
N CYS A 71 19.28 12.37 15.79
CA CYS A 71 18.25 11.34 15.76
C CYS A 71 16.83 11.85 16.06
N GLY A 72 16.58 13.17 16.20
CA GLY A 72 15.25 13.71 16.54
C GLY A 72 14.17 13.30 15.52
N SER A 73 14.46 13.47 14.23
CA SER A 73 13.55 13.05 13.13
C SER A 73 13.31 11.55 13.11
N THR A 74 14.32 10.75 13.50
CA THR A 74 14.20 9.28 13.55
C THR A 74 13.32 8.83 14.72
N LYS A 75 13.52 9.40 15.92
CA LYS A 75 12.76 9.06 17.14
C LYS A 75 11.26 9.29 16.97
N THR A 76 10.90 10.36 16.26
CA THR A 76 9.51 10.76 16.03
C THR A 76 8.89 10.16 14.76
N SER A 77 9.70 9.57 13.89
CA SER A 77 9.28 9.13 12.55
C SER A 77 8.08 8.17 12.52
N PHE A 78 7.99 7.24 13.48
CA PHE A 78 6.89 6.26 13.55
C PHE A 78 5.55 6.86 13.95
N SER A 79 5.50 8.11 14.40
CA SER A 79 4.25 8.84 14.64
C SER A 79 3.55 9.24 13.33
N PHE A 80 4.28 9.31 12.21
CA PHE A 80 3.76 9.81 10.93
C PHE A 80 3.18 8.68 10.07
N PHE A 81 1.91 8.81 9.66
CA PHE A 81 1.26 7.84 8.76
C PHE A 81 2.00 7.68 7.44
N THR A 82 2.58 8.76 6.92
CA THR A 82 3.34 8.74 5.67
C THR A 82 4.57 7.83 5.77
N VAL A 83 5.25 7.83 6.92
CA VAL A 83 6.39 6.94 7.22
C VAL A 83 5.91 5.50 7.42
N LEU A 84 4.82 5.29 8.18
CA LEU A 84 4.22 3.96 8.36
C LEU A 84 3.77 3.34 7.04
N THR A 85 3.18 4.14 6.16
CA THR A 85 2.76 3.74 4.81
C THR A 85 3.97 3.30 4.00
N TYR A 86 5.08 4.05 4.04
CA TYR A 86 6.27 3.71 3.27
C TYR A 86 6.98 2.44 3.78
N TRP A 87 7.02 2.23 5.10
CA TRP A 87 7.42 0.93 5.69
C TRP A 87 6.50 -0.20 5.21
N GLY A 88 5.19 0.03 5.21
CA GLY A 88 4.20 -0.91 4.68
C GLY A 88 4.49 -1.31 3.23
N ILE A 89 4.81 -0.34 2.37
CA ILE A 89 5.21 -0.58 0.98
C ILE A 89 6.49 -1.42 0.92
N ALA A 90 7.54 -1.06 1.67
CA ALA A 90 8.81 -1.78 1.65
C ALA A 90 8.64 -3.26 2.02
N PHE A 91 7.91 -3.54 3.12
CA PHE A 91 7.65 -4.91 3.56
C PHE A 91 6.70 -5.66 2.62
N TYR A 92 5.68 -5.00 2.07
CA TYR A 92 4.79 -5.62 1.09
C TYR A 92 5.55 -6.04 -0.17
N LEU A 93 6.36 -5.15 -0.74
CA LEU A 93 7.13 -5.44 -1.94
C LEU A 93 8.12 -6.58 -1.71
N LEU A 94 8.74 -6.65 -0.53
CA LEU A 94 9.59 -7.78 -0.14
C LEU A 94 8.78 -9.09 -0.06
N ALA A 95 7.64 -9.09 0.64
CA ALA A 95 6.80 -10.27 0.75
C ALA A 95 6.29 -10.73 -0.63
N ALA A 96 5.82 -9.79 -1.45
CA ALA A 96 5.37 -10.04 -2.82
C ALA A 96 6.52 -10.57 -3.70
N ALA A 97 7.73 -10.03 -3.57
CA ALA A 97 8.92 -10.54 -4.27
C ALA A 97 9.21 -11.98 -3.85
N VAL A 98 9.21 -12.29 -2.55
CA VAL A 98 9.42 -13.66 -2.05
C VAL A 98 8.34 -14.61 -2.57
N HIS A 99 7.06 -14.24 -2.50
CA HIS A 99 5.97 -15.07 -3.05
C HIS A 99 6.15 -15.32 -4.54
N THR A 100 6.46 -14.27 -5.31
CA THR A 100 6.74 -14.38 -6.75
C THR A 100 7.94 -15.27 -7.06
N ALA A 101 9.05 -15.14 -6.32
CA ALA A 101 10.24 -15.97 -6.50
C ALA A 101 9.94 -17.45 -6.17
N THR A 102 9.20 -17.70 -5.09
CA THR A 102 8.83 -19.07 -4.71
C THR A 102 7.90 -19.72 -5.73
N TYR A 103 6.98 -18.94 -6.32
CA TYR A 103 6.17 -19.38 -7.45
C TYR A 103 7.05 -19.67 -8.67
N ALA A 104 7.90 -18.72 -9.09
CA ALA A 104 8.78 -18.87 -10.24
C ALA A 104 9.72 -20.09 -10.14
N ARG A 105 10.15 -20.45 -8.93
CA ARG A 105 11.00 -21.63 -8.67
C ARG A 105 10.23 -22.95 -8.54
N ASN A 106 9.06 -22.93 -7.91
CA ASN A 106 8.41 -24.16 -7.42
C ASN A 106 7.01 -24.41 -7.99
N ALA A 107 6.62 -23.73 -9.07
CA ALA A 107 5.28 -23.82 -9.63
C ALA A 107 4.79 -25.26 -9.86
N THR A 108 5.68 -26.15 -10.31
CA THR A 108 5.36 -27.56 -10.61
C THR A 108 5.48 -28.53 -9.43
N SER A 109 6.06 -28.11 -8.31
CA SER A 109 6.37 -28.98 -7.18
C SER A 109 5.55 -28.63 -5.94
N ARG A 110 5.93 -27.56 -5.25
CA ARG A 110 5.35 -27.15 -3.95
C ARG A 110 4.38 -25.98 -4.07
N GLY A 111 4.28 -25.35 -5.24
CA GLY A 111 3.50 -24.14 -5.45
C GLY A 111 4.09 -22.90 -4.74
N PRO A 112 3.41 -21.73 -4.84
CA PRO A 112 3.84 -20.51 -4.17
C PRO A 112 3.85 -20.64 -2.65
N LEU A 113 4.75 -19.91 -1.98
CA LEU A 113 4.78 -19.84 -0.52
C LEU A 113 3.47 -19.33 0.08
N LEU A 114 2.84 -18.32 -0.54
CA LEU A 114 1.60 -17.73 -0.07
C LEU A 114 0.45 -18.76 0.00
N ALA A 115 0.35 -19.64 -1.01
CA ALA A 115 -0.66 -20.70 -1.04
C ALA A 115 -0.49 -21.73 0.09
N ARG A 116 0.68 -21.79 0.73
CA ARG A 116 0.99 -22.71 1.83
C ARG A 116 0.75 -22.10 3.22
N PHE A 117 0.51 -20.79 3.31
CA PHE A 117 0.17 -20.15 4.56
C PHE A 117 -1.23 -20.53 5.05
N PRO A 118 -1.48 -20.51 6.37
CA PRO A 118 -2.84 -20.63 6.89
C PRO A 118 -3.72 -19.48 6.40
N ARG A 119 -5.02 -19.73 6.29
CA ARG A 119 -6.02 -18.78 5.74
C ARG A 119 -5.96 -17.35 6.29
N PRO A 120 -5.74 -17.11 7.60
CA PRO A 120 -5.62 -15.76 8.11
C PRO A 120 -4.45 -14.99 7.49
N LEU A 121 -3.29 -15.63 7.31
CA LEU A 121 -2.12 -14.97 6.72
C LEU A 121 -2.30 -14.71 5.22
N GLN A 122 -3.04 -15.56 4.52
CA GLN A 122 -3.44 -15.33 3.13
C GLN A 122 -4.38 -14.13 3.00
N ALA A 123 -5.42 -14.08 3.82
CA ALA A 123 -6.34 -12.96 3.87
C ALA A 123 -5.62 -11.65 4.25
N LEU A 124 -4.71 -11.70 5.23
CA LEU A 124 -3.88 -10.57 5.62
C LEU A 124 -2.95 -10.12 4.49
N HIS A 125 -2.38 -11.02 3.68
CA HIS A 125 -1.61 -10.63 2.51
C HIS A 125 -2.47 -9.89 1.47
N SER A 126 -3.70 -10.35 1.24
CA SER A 126 -4.63 -9.66 0.32
C SER A 126 -5.09 -8.31 0.86
N LEU A 127 -5.31 -8.19 2.17
CA LEU A 127 -5.55 -6.89 2.81
C LEU A 127 -4.30 -6.00 2.68
N PHE A 128 -3.10 -6.55 2.90
CA PHE A 128 -1.84 -5.82 2.78
C PHE A 128 -1.63 -5.25 1.37
N TYR A 129 -1.91 -6.04 0.32
CA TYR A 129 -1.99 -5.56 -1.06
C TYR A 129 -2.93 -4.36 -1.22
N THR A 130 -4.10 -4.43 -0.58
CA THR A 130 -5.10 -3.36 -0.67
C THR A 130 -4.64 -2.09 0.04
N THR A 131 -3.93 -2.21 1.17
CA THR A 131 -3.30 -1.04 1.81
C THR A 131 -2.29 -0.37 0.90
N VAL A 132 -1.46 -1.13 0.19
CA VAL A 132 -0.39 -0.61 -0.68
C VAL A 132 -0.92 -0.06 -2.01
N THR A 133 -2.05 -0.54 -2.49
CA THR A 133 -2.68 0.05 -3.69
C THR A 133 -3.56 1.26 -3.37
N THR A 134 -3.88 1.51 -2.09
CA THR A 134 -4.80 2.60 -1.70
C THR A 134 -4.11 3.72 -0.92
N TYR A 135 -3.43 3.42 0.19
CA TYR A 135 -2.85 4.45 1.07
C TYR A 135 -1.74 5.28 0.44
N PRO A 136 -0.85 4.73 -0.40
CA PRO A 136 0.18 5.55 -1.02
C PRO A 136 -0.39 6.68 -1.87
N LEU A 137 -1.50 6.43 -2.58
CA LEU A 137 -2.20 7.46 -3.36
C LEU A 137 -2.78 8.54 -2.44
N LEU A 138 -3.40 8.15 -1.33
CA LEU A 138 -3.88 9.08 -0.31
C LEU A 138 -2.74 9.92 0.28
N VAL A 139 -1.63 9.28 0.66
CA VAL A 139 -0.44 9.93 1.20
C VAL A 139 0.14 10.92 0.20
N THR A 140 0.25 10.55 -1.08
CA THR A 140 0.72 11.46 -2.13
C THR A 140 -0.18 12.69 -2.23
N ILE A 141 -1.52 12.51 -2.29
CA ILE A 141 -2.46 13.63 -2.38
C ILE A 141 -2.33 14.54 -1.15
N VAL A 142 -2.40 13.98 0.06
CA VAL A 142 -2.33 14.78 1.31
C VAL A 142 -0.97 15.45 1.45
N TYR A 143 0.11 14.77 1.12
CA TYR A 143 1.44 15.35 1.19
C TYR A 143 1.56 16.53 0.23
N TRP A 144 1.30 16.35 -1.07
CA TRP A 144 1.53 17.41 -2.05
C TRP A 144 0.51 18.55 -1.98
N ALA A 145 -0.75 18.27 -1.61
CA ALA A 145 -1.80 19.28 -1.54
C ALA A 145 -1.84 20.04 -0.20
N VAL A 146 -1.38 19.42 0.90
CA VAL A 146 -1.53 19.98 2.25
C VAL A 146 -0.19 20.14 2.95
N LEU A 147 0.60 19.06 3.06
CA LEU A 147 1.82 19.09 3.88
C LEU A 147 2.95 19.88 3.22
N TYR A 148 3.20 19.67 1.93
CA TYR A 148 4.29 20.32 1.20
C TYR A 148 4.18 21.86 1.21
N PRO A 149 3.03 22.49 0.91
CA PRO A 149 2.89 23.94 1.02
C PRO A 149 3.02 24.45 2.47
N THR A 150 2.64 23.64 3.45
CA THR A 150 2.76 23.99 4.87
C THR A 150 4.21 23.92 5.34
N SER A 151 4.98 22.93 4.87
CA SER A 151 6.38 22.70 5.26
C SER A 151 7.39 23.56 4.51
N PHE A 152 7.11 23.92 3.25
CA PHE A 152 8.05 24.63 2.37
C PHE A 152 7.51 25.96 1.82
N GLY A 153 6.33 26.40 2.28
CA GLY A 153 5.67 27.62 1.82
C GLY A 153 5.05 27.52 0.42
N ALA A 154 4.27 28.54 0.05
CA ALA A 154 3.53 28.56 -1.23
C ALA A 154 4.43 28.65 -2.47
N ALA A 155 5.62 29.25 -2.35
CA ALA A 155 6.62 29.29 -3.41
C ALA A 155 7.32 27.93 -3.61
N GLY A 156 7.24 27.04 -2.60
CA GLY A 156 7.87 25.73 -2.58
C GLY A 156 9.39 25.77 -2.62
N GLY A 157 9.98 24.59 -2.81
CA GLY A 157 11.42 24.40 -2.95
C GLY A 157 12.00 23.59 -1.80
N PHE A 158 12.77 22.57 -2.14
CA PHE A 158 13.49 21.79 -1.14
C PHE A 158 14.80 22.51 -0.75
N PRO A 159 15.12 22.58 0.55
CA PRO A 159 16.29 23.33 1.02
C PRO A 159 17.63 22.67 0.61
N ASN A 160 17.62 21.38 0.30
CA ASN A 160 18.79 20.63 -0.14
C ASN A 160 18.40 19.37 -0.91
N ALA A 161 19.41 18.74 -1.54
CA ALA A 161 19.23 17.52 -2.33
C ALA A 161 18.67 16.35 -1.50
N TYR A 162 19.04 16.23 -0.22
CA TYR A 162 18.50 15.20 0.67
C TYR A 162 16.99 15.37 0.88
N SER A 163 16.54 16.59 1.16
CA SER A 163 15.13 16.91 1.36
C SER A 163 14.32 16.64 0.11
N ALA A 164 14.85 17.01 -1.06
CA ALA A 164 14.21 16.72 -2.35
C ALA A 164 14.09 15.21 -2.59
N TRP A 165 15.20 14.49 -2.46
CA TRP A 165 15.23 13.05 -2.70
C TRP A 165 14.35 12.28 -1.71
N SER A 166 14.43 12.58 -0.41
CA SER A 166 13.72 11.83 0.62
C SER A 166 12.20 12.03 0.56
N ASN A 167 11.74 13.24 0.21
CA ASN A 167 10.33 13.53 0.01
C ASN A 167 9.81 12.98 -1.32
N ALA A 168 10.57 13.12 -2.42
CA ALA A 168 10.21 12.48 -3.70
C ALA A 168 10.09 10.96 -3.54
N SER A 169 11.01 10.34 -2.81
CA SER A 169 10.98 8.90 -2.55
C SER A 169 9.70 8.49 -1.80
N GLN A 170 9.41 9.13 -0.67
CA GLN A 170 8.29 8.70 0.17
C GLN A 170 6.91 9.14 -0.30
N HIS A 171 6.83 10.25 -1.03
CA HIS A 171 5.57 10.91 -1.32
C HIS A 171 5.24 10.99 -2.82
N ALA A 172 6.19 10.65 -3.70
CA ALA A 172 5.91 10.43 -5.12
C ALA A 172 6.14 8.97 -5.54
N LEU A 173 7.31 8.37 -5.22
CA LEU A 173 7.59 6.99 -5.63
C LEU A 173 6.71 5.96 -4.90
N ASN A 174 6.17 6.28 -3.74
CA ASN A 174 5.14 5.47 -3.09
C ASN A 174 3.93 5.21 -4.02
N SER A 175 3.47 6.23 -4.74
CA SER A 175 2.39 6.12 -5.74
C SER A 175 2.85 5.38 -6.98
N LEU A 176 4.11 5.54 -7.41
CA LEU A 176 4.67 4.72 -8.50
C LEU A 176 4.62 3.23 -8.15
N PHE A 177 5.03 2.86 -6.93
CA PHE A 177 4.98 1.47 -6.47
C PHE A 177 3.54 0.94 -6.39
N ALA A 178 2.60 1.76 -5.90
CA ALA A 178 1.18 1.42 -5.90
C ALA A 178 0.64 1.22 -7.33
N LEU A 179 0.94 2.13 -8.25
CA LEU A 179 0.53 2.05 -9.65
C LEU A 179 1.08 0.82 -10.35
N PHE A 180 2.34 0.44 -10.08
CA PHE A 180 2.89 -0.80 -10.59
C PHE A 180 2.05 -2.01 -10.14
N GLU A 181 1.72 -2.09 -8.84
CA GLU A 181 0.92 -3.19 -8.28
C GLU A 181 -0.57 -3.18 -8.69
N ILE A 182 -1.08 -2.03 -9.14
CA ILE A 182 -2.42 -1.89 -9.72
C ILE A 182 -2.42 -2.35 -11.19
N LEU A 183 -1.41 -1.95 -11.95
CA LEU A 183 -1.43 -2.06 -13.42
C LEU A 183 -0.78 -3.34 -13.93
N VAL A 184 0.25 -3.88 -13.27
CA VAL A 184 1.10 -4.94 -13.82
C VAL A 184 0.69 -6.36 -13.35
N PRO A 185 0.52 -6.64 -12.04
CA PRO A 185 0.05 -7.94 -11.59
C PRO A 185 -1.36 -8.29 -12.07
N ARG A 186 -1.70 -9.59 -12.02
CA ARG A 186 -3.03 -10.13 -12.37
C ARG A 186 -4.02 -10.16 -11.21
N THR A 187 -3.69 -9.49 -10.11
CA THR A 187 -4.49 -9.38 -8.88
C THR A 187 -5.94 -9.01 -9.17
N GLN A 188 -6.88 -9.60 -8.45
CA GLN A 188 -8.29 -9.26 -8.56
C GLN A 188 -8.60 -7.91 -7.92
N PRO A 189 -9.72 -7.24 -8.32
CA PRO A 189 -10.26 -6.13 -7.55
C PRO A 189 -10.40 -6.52 -6.08
N PRO A 190 -9.94 -5.68 -5.14
CA PRO A 190 -10.00 -6.00 -3.73
C PRO A 190 -11.44 -6.32 -3.27
N PRO A 191 -11.62 -7.31 -2.36
CA PRO A 191 -12.89 -7.51 -1.69
C PRO A 191 -13.40 -6.22 -1.05
N LEU A 192 -14.68 -5.90 -1.20
CA LEU A 192 -15.26 -4.65 -0.68
C LEU A 192 -15.13 -4.52 0.85
N VAL A 193 -15.09 -5.65 1.58
CA VAL A 193 -14.84 -5.65 3.03
C VAL A 193 -13.48 -5.06 3.39
N HIS A 194 -12.50 -5.04 2.47
CA HIS A 194 -11.22 -4.38 2.74
C HIS A 194 -11.37 -2.89 2.97
N LEU A 195 -12.38 -2.21 2.38
CA LEU A 195 -12.64 -0.80 2.66
C LEU A 195 -12.93 -0.57 4.15
N TRP A 196 -13.71 -1.45 4.78
CA TRP A 196 -13.91 -1.41 6.24
C TRP A 196 -12.57 -1.47 6.98
N TRP A 197 -11.67 -2.38 6.57
CA TRP A 197 -10.39 -2.59 7.26
C TRP A 197 -9.43 -1.42 7.05
N LEU A 198 -9.48 -0.79 5.87
CA LEU A 198 -8.75 0.45 5.63
C LEU A 198 -9.24 1.57 6.57
N ILE A 199 -10.56 1.73 6.71
CA ILE A 199 -11.14 2.74 7.61
C ILE A 199 -10.70 2.48 9.05
N VAL A 200 -10.70 1.22 9.50
CA VAL A 200 -10.27 0.89 10.87
C VAL A 200 -8.78 1.09 11.09
N ILE A 201 -7.93 0.76 10.13
CA ILE A 201 -6.49 1.06 10.23
C ILE A 201 -6.25 2.57 10.31
N LEU A 202 -6.99 3.39 9.54
CA LEU A 202 -6.90 4.85 9.62
C LEU A 202 -7.42 5.38 10.97
N ALA A 203 -8.50 4.80 11.51
CA ALA A 203 -9.01 5.18 12.82
C ALA A 203 -8.03 4.83 13.95
N LEU A 204 -7.37 3.65 13.87
CA LEU A 204 -6.30 3.27 14.78
C LEU A 204 -5.11 4.21 14.66
N TYR A 205 -4.74 4.62 13.44
CA TYR A 205 -3.71 5.62 13.23
C TYR A 205 -4.07 6.97 13.85
N LEU A 206 -5.32 7.43 13.70
CA LEU A 206 -5.78 8.66 14.35
C LEU A 206 -5.62 8.56 15.87
N GLY A 207 -5.96 7.40 16.46
CA GLY A 207 -5.67 7.10 17.86
C GLY A 207 -4.18 7.22 18.20
N LEU A 208 -3.31 6.61 17.38
CA LEU A 208 -1.85 6.73 17.54
C LEU A 208 -1.38 8.18 17.48
N ALA A 209 -1.92 9.01 16.57
CA ALA A 209 -1.54 10.43 16.47
C ALA A 209 -1.86 11.21 17.76
N TYR A 210 -2.97 10.91 18.44
CA TYR A 210 -3.29 11.51 19.73
C TYR A 210 -2.51 10.88 20.90
N VAL A 211 -2.11 9.61 20.80
CA VAL A 211 -1.13 9.02 21.74
C VAL A 211 0.21 9.73 21.61
N THR A 212 0.66 10.05 20.39
CA THR A 212 1.87 10.87 20.18
C THR A 212 1.73 12.23 20.84
N LEU A 213 0.60 12.92 20.69
CA LEU A 213 0.38 14.18 21.41
C LEU A 213 0.48 14.00 22.93
N ALA A 214 -0.17 12.97 23.49
CA ALA A 214 -0.20 12.74 24.92
C ALA A 214 1.17 12.33 25.51
N THR A 215 2.05 11.73 24.71
CA THR A 215 3.33 11.15 25.19
C THR A 215 4.56 11.92 24.73
N GLN A 216 4.49 12.62 23.60
CA GLN A 216 5.61 13.34 22.98
C GLN A 216 5.34 14.85 22.84
N GLY A 217 4.12 15.31 23.15
CA GLY A 217 3.80 16.74 23.27
C GLY A 217 3.45 17.47 21.98
N PHE A 218 3.44 16.80 20.83
CA PHE A 218 3.22 17.45 19.53
C PHE A 218 2.08 16.82 18.71
N TYR A 219 1.44 17.62 17.87
CA TYR A 219 0.52 17.12 16.85
C TYR A 219 1.29 16.65 15.62
N VAL A 220 1.08 15.40 15.21
CA VAL A 220 1.76 14.82 14.05
C VAL A 220 1.51 15.62 12.77
N TYR A 221 0.33 16.22 12.64
CA TYR A 221 -0.01 17.08 11.51
C TYR A 221 -0.65 18.38 11.99
N PRO A 222 -0.30 19.53 11.39
CA PRO A 222 -0.90 20.83 11.71
C PRO A 222 -2.44 20.83 11.63
N PHE A 223 -2.99 20.11 10.64
CA PHE A 223 -4.43 19.99 10.43
C PHE A 223 -5.18 19.18 11.51
N LEU A 224 -4.45 18.55 12.44
CA LEU A 224 -5.00 17.91 13.63
C LEU A 224 -4.97 18.81 14.86
N ASN A 225 -4.21 19.91 14.81
CA ASN A 225 -4.12 20.89 15.89
C ASN A 225 -5.26 21.92 15.78
N PRO A 226 -6.22 21.97 16.72
CA PRO A 226 -7.31 22.96 16.69
C PRO A 226 -6.83 24.41 16.84
N ALA A 227 -5.60 24.66 17.31
CA ALA A 227 -5.05 26.01 17.39
C ALA A 227 -4.53 26.53 16.04
N GLU A 228 -4.09 25.63 15.16
CA GLU A 228 -3.54 25.98 13.84
C GLU A 228 -4.54 25.77 12.70
N THR A 229 -5.47 24.83 12.88
CA THR A 229 -6.45 24.48 11.84
C THR A 229 -7.52 25.56 11.72
N ALA A 230 -7.74 26.06 10.50
CA ALA A 230 -8.81 27.02 10.22
C ALA A 230 -10.17 26.48 10.67
N GLY A 231 -10.93 27.28 11.44
CA GLY A 231 -12.20 26.85 12.05
C GLY A 231 -12.04 25.99 13.32
N GLY A 232 -10.83 25.87 13.85
CA GLY A 232 -10.50 25.19 15.10
C GLY A 232 -10.95 23.73 15.12
N ARG A 233 -11.66 23.31 16.18
CA ARG A 233 -12.16 21.92 16.32
C ARG A 233 -13.06 21.49 15.17
N ARG A 234 -13.84 22.42 14.58
CA ARG A 234 -14.69 22.13 13.41
C ARG A 234 -13.84 21.85 12.17
N GLY A 235 -12.75 22.60 12.00
CA GLY A 235 -11.76 22.36 10.95
C GLY A 235 -11.09 21.00 11.06
N VAL A 236 -10.62 20.63 12.25
CA VAL A 236 -10.03 19.30 12.49
C VAL A 236 -11.03 18.18 12.16
N THR A 237 -12.30 18.36 12.58
CA THR A 237 -13.38 17.41 12.24
C THR A 237 -13.57 17.29 10.73
N ALA A 238 -13.57 18.43 10.01
CA ALA A 238 -13.67 18.43 8.55
C ALA A 238 -12.50 17.71 7.88
N TYR A 239 -11.26 17.84 8.37
CA TYR A 239 -10.12 17.09 7.85
C TYR A 239 -10.26 15.58 8.08
N ILE A 240 -10.69 15.15 9.26
CA ILE A 240 -10.91 13.72 9.57
C ILE A 240 -11.93 13.12 8.60
N PHE A 241 -13.10 13.77 8.43
CA PHE A 241 -14.11 13.29 7.49
C PHE A 241 -13.70 13.45 6.02
N GLY A 242 -12.89 14.46 5.69
CA GLY A 242 -12.33 14.64 4.36
C GLY A 242 -11.38 13.50 3.98
N ILE A 243 -10.48 13.10 4.88
CA ILE A 243 -9.58 11.95 4.69
C ILE A 243 -10.38 10.64 4.59
N LEU A 244 -11.43 10.48 5.41
CA LEU A 244 -12.35 9.34 5.32
C LEU A 244 -13.03 9.28 3.95
N ALA A 245 -13.56 10.40 3.45
CA ALA A 245 -14.17 10.46 2.12
C ALA A 245 -13.12 10.17 1.02
N ALA A 246 -11.91 10.71 1.16
CA ALA A 246 -10.83 10.50 0.21
C ALA A 246 -10.43 9.02 0.11
N VAL A 247 -10.28 8.30 1.23
CA VAL A 247 -9.93 6.87 1.17
C VAL A 247 -11.04 6.03 0.50
N ILE A 248 -12.32 6.38 0.71
CA ILE A 248 -13.45 5.70 0.05
C ILE A 248 -13.40 5.92 -1.46
N VAL A 249 -13.20 7.17 -1.89
CA VAL A 249 -13.11 7.53 -3.32
C VAL A 249 -11.90 6.85 -3.97
N ILE A 250 -10.72 6.91 -3.34
CA ILE A 250 -9.51 6.28 -3.86
C ILE A 250 -9.68 4.76 -3.95
N PHE A 251 -10.26 4.12 -2.93
CA PHE A 251 -10.56 2.69 -2.99
C PHE A 251 -11.47 2.35 -4.17
N GLY A 252 -12.54 3.12 -4.39
CA GLY A 252 -13.44 2.94 -5.53
C GLY A 252 -12.73 3.10 -6.88
N ILE A 253 -11.84 4.08 -7.01
CA ILE A 253 -11.02 4.30 -8.22
C ILE A 253 -10.08 3.11 -8.43
N VAL A 254 -9.31 2.71 -7.42
CA VAL A 254 -8.37 1.58 -7.47
C VAL A 254 -9.10 0.29 -7.85
N TRP A 255 -10.23 0.02 -7.21
CA TRP A 255 -11.09 -1.13 -7.51
C TRP A 255 -11.51 -1.13 -8.99
N SER A 256 -11.96 0.03 -9.48
CA SER A 256 -12.41 0.20 -10.87
C SER A 256 -11.25 0.02 -11.86
N VAL A 257 -10.08 0.60 -11.58
CA VAL A 257 -8.90 0.46 -12.45
C VAL A 257 -8.44 -0.99 -12.52
N ILE A 258 -8.39 -1.70 -11.40
CA ILE A 258 -8.01 -3.13 -11.38
C ILE A 258 -9.04 -3.97 -12.14
N TRP A 259 -10.33 -3.65 -12.00
CA TRP A 259 -11.39 -4.32 -12.75
C TRP A 259 -11.26 -4.07 -14.26
N VAL A 260 -11.11 -2.82 -14.69
CA VAL A 260 -10.91 -2.44 -16.10
C VAL A 260 -9.65 -3.10 -16.66
N ARG A 261 -8.54 -3.06 -15.91
CA ARG A 261 -7.28 -3.71 -16.32
C ARG A 261 -7.51 -5.20 -16.56
N ARG A 262 -8.18 -5.92 -15.62
CA ARG A 262 -8.47 -7.36 -15.79
C ARG A 262 -9.34 -7.63 -17.01
N TRP A 263 -10.43 -6.87 -17.15
CA TRP A 263 -11.35 -7.02 -18.27
C TRP A 263 -10.65 -6.79 -19.61
N LEU A 264 -9.87 -5.71 -19.71
CA LEU A 264 -9.13 -5.38 -20.92
C LEU A 264 -8.07 -6.45 -21.23
N THR A 265 -7.26 -6.85 -20.25
CA THR A 265 -6.15 -7.77 -20.48
C THR A 265 -6.59 -9.21 -20.67
N GLU A 266 -7.49 -9.71 -19.82
CA GLU A 266 -7.86 -11.13 -19.82
C GLU A 266 -9.03 -11.41 -20.78
N GLU A 267 -10.04 -10.53 -20.87
CA GLU A 267 -11.24 -10.79 -21.68
C GLU A 267 -11.15 -10.21 -23.09
N LYS A 268 -10.57 -9.02 -23.25
CA LYS A 268 -10.47 -8.38 -24.58
C LYS A 268 -9.20 -8.75 -25.34
N MET A 269 -8.04 -8.77 -24.67
CA MET A 269 -6.76 -9.08 -25.29
C MET A 269 -6.36 -10.56 -25.18
N GLY A 270 -7.09 -11.37 -24.42
CA GLY A 270 -6.76 -12.79 -24.20
C GLY A 270 -5.45 -13.03 -23.45
N CYS A 271 -4.86 -12.00 -22.85
CA CYS A 271 -3.62 -12.04 -22.08
C CYS A 271 -3.88 -12.57 -20.66
N LYS A 272 -4.22 -13.85 -20.55
CA LYS A 272 -4.53 -14.56 -19.29
C LYS A 272 -3.34 -14.70 -18.33
N GLY A 273 -2.18 -14.12 -18.63
CA GLY A 273 -1.00 -14.12 -17.76
C GLY A 273 0.23 -14.78 -18.35
N LYS A 274 1.39 -14.42 -17.80
CA LYS A 274 2.66 -15.11 -17.98
C LYS A 274 2.91 -15.96 -16.73
N PHE A 275 2.99 -17.27 -16.93
CA PHE A 275 3.14 -18.25 -15.87
C PHE A 275 4.57 -18.77 -15.79
N ALA A 276 4.90 -19.43 -14.68
CA ALA A 276 6.21 -20.05 -14.52
C ALA A 276 6.36 -21.27 -15.44
N ALA A 277 7.58 -21.59 -15.85
CA ALA A 277 7.84 -22.74 -16.72
C ALA A 277 7.33 -24.04 -16.08
N GLY A 278 6.59 -24.84 -16.85
CA GLY A 278 5.99 -26.09 -16.40
C GLY A 278 4.65 -25.96 -15.67
N ASP A 279 4.16 -24.75 -15.40
CA ASP A 279 2.78 -24.52 -14.94
C ASP A 279 1.81 -24.74 -16.12
N HIS A 280 1.68 -25.99 -16.54
CA HIS A 280 0.78 -26.45 -17.59
C HIS A 280 -0.65 -26.66 -17.07
N ARG A 281 -1.12 -25.82 -16.13
CA ARG A 281 -2.58 -25.65 -15.97
C ARG A 281 -3.12 -24.87 -17.17
N SER A 282 -2.96 -25.48 -18.35
CA SER A 282 -3.81 -25.27 -19.50
C SER A 282 -5.24 -25.53 -19.05
N ASP A 283 -6.08 -24.52 -19.22
CA ASP A 283 -7.52 -24.58 -19.43
C ASP A 283 -8.34 -25.55 -18.55
N VAL A 284 -9.22 -24.95 -17.74
CA VAL A 284 -10.35 -25.57 -17.02
C VAL A 284 -9.99 -26.23 -15.70
N ASP A 285 -10.07 -25.46 -14.60
CA ASP A 285 -10.41 -26.01 -13.29
C ASP A 285 -11.95 -26.06 -13.19
N PRO A 286 -12.60 -27.24 -13.23
CA PRO A 286 -14.07 -27.35 -13.12
C PRO A 286 -14.59 -26.92 -11.74
N ALA A 287 -13.71 -26.70 -10.76
CA ALA A 287 -14.06 -26.15 -9.45
C ALA A 287 -13.91 -24.61 -9.37
N ASP A 288 -13.63 -23.92 -10.48
CA ASP A 288 -13.60 -22.45 -10.52
C ASP A 288 -15.03 -21.86 -10.46
N PRO A 289 -15.44 -21.24 -9.33
CA PRO A 289 -16.77 -20.64 -9.22
C PRO A 289 -16.98 -19.44 -10.17
N GLU A 290 -15.92 -18.81 -10.70
CA GLU A 290 -16.05 -17.77 -11.72
C GLU A 290 -16.56 -18.32 -13.07
N MET A 291 -16.34 -19.61 -13.35
CA MET A 291 -16.83 -20.29 -14.56
C MET A 291 -18.23 -20.89 -14.40
N GLY A 292 -18.58 -21.37 -13.20
CA GLY A 292 -19.94 -21.88 -12.91
C GLY A 292 -21.02 -20.82 -13.12
N MET A 293 -20.73 -19.56 -12.78
CA MET A 293 -21.66 -18.44 -13.01
C MET A 293 -21.77 -18.00 -14.47
N ARG A 294 -20.79 -18.35 -15.33
CA ARG A 294 -20.83 -18.08 -16.78
C ARG A 294 -21.56 -19.18 -17.55
N ALA A 295 -21.50 -20.44 -17.11
CA ALA A 295 -22.25 -21.53 -17.71
C ALA A 295 -23.78 -21.39 -17.52
N GLU A 296 -24.22 -20.80 -16.40
CA GLU A 296 -25.65 -20.55 -16.14
C GLU A 296 -26.20 -19.29 -16.83
N ARG A 297 -25.32 -18.38 -17.28
CA ARG A 297 -25.69 -17.18 -18.03
C ARG A 297 -25.22 -17.31 -19.47
N GLY A 298 -25.93 -18.15 -20.22
CA GLY A 298 -25.75 -18.28 -21.66
C GLY A 298 -25.79 -16.92 -22.36
N TYR A 299 -24.66 -16.53 -22.92
CA TYR A 299 -24.50 -15.55 -24.00
C TYR A 299 -23.56 -16.17 -25.03
#